data_AF-A0A920EIA0-F1
#
_entry.id   AF-A0A920EIA0-F1
#
_cell.length_a   1.000
_cell.length_b   1.000
_cell.length_c   1.000
_cell.angle_alpha   90.00
_cell.angle_beta   90.00
_cell.angle_gamma   90.00
#
_symmetry.space_group_name_H-M   'P 1'
#
loop_
_entity.id
_entity.type
_entity.pdbx_description
1 polymer ?
#
loop_
_entity_poly.entity_id
_entity_poly.type
_entity_poly.pdbx_seq_one_letter_code
_entity_poly.pdbx_strand_id
1 'polypeptide(L)'
;MTSNQNESVILNDGISVKLSALHNRYEAKQETSIFTKLYPRIKTLCLLAKNYNIGLTIDAEESERLDLAMAIFERLASERELRNWNGLGFVLQAYLKRAPKVIDWLNALAIETQSYFMVRLVKGAYWDTEIKRAQEKGLKDYPVFTRKENTDICYNHCVYLLSIYQSNLYAQFATHNAYSMALITEIFKEQNFEYQRLHGMGEALHTQMHELKYSKAKTRVYAPVGNHNDLLPYLVRRLLENGANSSFVNRFLDEKEPIYKLTQHPSEKVSKYKSFRNNSIQLPKELFLKSGDGWLNSCGVDSQNFNEIKLIESNYNQMREKQYEAHSLLAGKKSVINLECNAILTIRKKLAHGLQQQNMT
;
A
#
# COMPACT_ATOMS: atom_id res chain seq x y z
N MET A 1 -4.07 -32.11 6.56
CA MET A 1 -3.25 -30.94 6.93
C MET A 1 -1.98 -31.47 7.56
N THR A 2 -0.85 -31.40 6.86
CA THR A 2 0.44 -31.73 7.45
C THR A 2 0.70 -30.77 8.61
N SER A 3 0.76 -31.28 9.84
CA SER A 3 1.12 -30.47 10.99
C SER A 3 2.51 -29.88 10.74
N ASN A 4 2.66 -28.56 10.78
CA ASN A 4 3.96 -27.93 10.72
C ASN A 4 4.81 -28.44 11.88
N GLN A 5 5.97 -29.03 11.58
CA GLN A 5 6.82 -29.70 12.56
C GLN A 5 7.99 -28.82 13.06
N ASN A 6 8.19 -27.63 12.49
CA ASN A 6 9.32 -26.78 12.88
C ASN A 6 8.94 -25.80 14.00
N GLU A 7 9.89 -25.58 14.91
CA GLU A 7 9.77 -24.60 16.00
C GLU A 7 9.77 -23.14 15.50
N SER A 8 10.34 -22.88 14.33
CA SER A 8 10.45 -21.52 13.77
C SER A 8 9.36 -21.24 12.73
N VAL A 9 8.64 -20.12 12.93
CA VAL A 9 7.66 -19.59 11.96
C VAL A 9 8.28 -19.36 10.57
N ILE A 10 9.56 -19.00 10.51
CA ILE A 10 10.29 -18.77 9.25
C ILE A 10 10.36 -20.05 8.40
N LEU A 11 10.45 -21.22 9.02
CA LEU A 11 10.57 -22.49 8.31
C LEU A 11 9.22 -23.10 7.93
N ASN A 12 8.16 -22.70 8.63
CA ASN A 12 6.81 -23.18 8.37
C ASN A 12 6.16 -22.45 7.20
N ASP A 13 5.13 -23.06 6.62
CA ASP A 13 4.27 -22.38 5.66
C ASP A 13 3.56 -21.18 6.30
N GLY A 14 3.06 -20.27 5.47
CA GLY A 14 2.36 -19.09 5.92
C GLY A 14 1.19 -18.73 5.01
N ILE A 15 0.38 -17.78 5.45
CA ILE A 15 -0.78 -17.27 4.72
C ILE A 15 -0.66 -15.77 4.52
N SER A 16 -1.22 -15.25 3.44
CA SER A 16 -1.41 -13.80 3.29
C SER A 16 -2.88 -13.45 3.18
N VAL A 17 -3.25 -12.34 3.81
CA VAL A 17 -4.64 -11.90 3.95
C VAL A 17 -4.74 -10.46 3.44
N LYS A 18 -5.79 -10.17 2.67
CA LYS A 18 -6.16 -8.80 2.31
C LYS A 18 -7.26 -8.32 3.25
N LEU A 19 -7.09 -7.13 3.81
CA LEU A 19 -8.04 -6.58 4.76
C LEU A 19 -9.35 -6.21 4.08
N SER A 20 -9.30 -5.79 2.80
CA SER A 20 -10.51 -5.56 1.98
C SER A 20 -11.39 -6.81 1.81
N ALA A 21 -10.83 -8.01 1.86
CA ALA A 21 -11.60 -9.25 1.79
C ALA A 21 -12.38 -9.54 3.09
N LEU A 22 -11.97 -8.93 4.20
CA LEU A 22 -12.58 -9.12 5.51
C LEU A 22 -13.68 -8.10 5.83
N HIS A 23 -13.86 -7.06 4.99
CA HIS A 23 -14.87 -6.04 5.21
C HIS A 23 -15.26 -5.32 3.91
N ASN A 24 -16.56 -5.26 3.63
CA ASN A 24 -17.12 -4.64 2.44
C ASN A 24 -16.88 -3.12 2.33
N ARG A 25 -16.52 -2.46 3.42
CA ARG A 25 -16.25 -1.02 3.49
C ARG A 25 -14.91 -0.74 4.16
N TYR A 26 -13.83 -1.30 3.62
CA TYR A 26 -12.47 -1.06 4.09
C TYR A 26 -11.93 0.27 3.55
N GLU A 27 -12.28 1.35 4.24
CA GLU A 27 -11.93 2.75 3.93
C GLU A 27 -11.87 3.59 5.22
N ALA A 28 -11.02 4.61 5.27
CA ALA A 28 -10.74 5.42 6.48
C ALA A 28 -12.00 6.01 7.12
N LYS A 29 -12.98 6.44 6.30
CA LYS A 29 -14.27 7.00 6.78
C LYS A 29 -15.12 6.02 7.59
N GLN A 30 -14.78 4.74 7.57
CA GLN A 30 -15.52 3.67 8.24
C GLN A 30 -14.73 3.13 9.44
N GLU A 31 -13.81 3.92 10.00
CA GLU A 31 -12.89 3.53 11.09
C GLU A 31 -13.61 2.80 12.23
N THR A 32 -14.73 3.34 12.73
CA THR A 32 -15.54 2.69 13.76
C THR A 32 -16.02 1.30 13.34
N SER A 33 -16.53 1.15 12.10
CA SER A 33 -16.97 -0.15 11.59
C SER A 33 -15.80 -1.12 11.41
N ILE A 34 -14.65 -0.62 10.98
CA ILE A 34 -13.44 -1.41 10.79
C ILE A 34 -12.98 -1.98 12.13
N PHE A 35 -12.86 -1.16 13.18
CA PHE A 35 -12.40 -1.64 14.48
C PHE A 35 -13.43 -2.46 15.27
N THR A 36 -14.71 -2.36 14.93
CA THR A 36 -15.77 -3.17 15.55
C THR A 36 -16.06 -4.47 14.79
N LYS A 37 -15.83 -4.53 13.47
CA LYS A 37 -16.20 -5.69 12.63
C LYS A 37 -15.01 -6.36 11.94
N LEU A 38 -14.14 -5.60 11.28
CA LEU A 38 -12.97 -6.16 10.59
C LEU A 38 -11.91 -6.60 11.59
N TYR A 39 -11.58 -5.75 12.56
CA TYR A 39 -10.50 -5.98 13.52
C TYR A 39 -10.66 -7.31 14.29
N PRO A 40 -11.84 -7.66 14.85
CA PRO A 40 -12.02 -8.95 15.50
C PRO A 40 -11.74 -10.14 14.57
N ARG A 41 -12.11 -10.05 13.29
CA ARG A 41 -11.89 -11.12 12.31
C ARG A 41 -10.41 -11.36 12.06
N ILE A 42 -9.63 -10.29 11.78
CA ILE A 42 -8.19 -10.43 11.56
C ILE A 42 -7.47 -10.88 12.83
N LYS A 43 -7.88 -10.40 14.01
CA LYS A 43 -7.34 -10.88 15.29
C LYS A 43 -7.57 -12.38 15.48
N THR A 44 -8.77 -12.89 15.20
CA THR A 44 -9.04 -14.35 15.24
C THR A 44 -8.12 -15.13 14.29
N LEU A 45 -7.90 -14.63 13.07
CA LEU A 45 -6.97 -15.28 12.14
C LEU A 45 -5.53 -15.27 12.64
N CYS A 46 -5.07 -14.17 13.25
CA CYS A 46 -3.75 -14.09 13.88
C CYS A 46 -3.60 -15.06 15.05
N LEU A 47 -4.63 -15.20 15.90
CA LEU A 47 -4.62 -16.16 17.01
C LEU A 47 -4.54 -17.61 16.50
N LEU A 48 -5.28 -17.94 15.44
CA LEU A 48 -5.17 -19.25 14.79
C LEU A 48 -3.78 -19.46 14.19
N ALA A 49 -3.23 -18.47 13.48
CA ALA A 49 -1.90 -18.54 12.91
C ALA A 49 -0.82 -18.75 13.99
N LYS A 50 -0.95 -18.07 15.12
CA LYS A 50 -0.10 -18.26 16.30
C LYS A 50 -0.21 -19.69 16.85
N ASN A 51 -1.43 -20.22 17.02
CA ASN A 51 -1.64 -21.57 17.54
C ASN A 51 -0.98 -22.66 16.68
N TYR A 52 -0.93 -22.45 15.36
CA TYR A 52 -0.26 -23.36 14.41
C TYR A 52 1.20 -22.97 14.11
N ASN A 53 1.73 -21.94 14.78
CA ASN A 53 3.08 -21.42 14.59
C ASN A 53 3.42 -21.13 13.11
N ILE A 54 2.49 -20.49 12.41
CA ILE A 54 2.65 -20.05 11.00
C ILE A 54 2.71 -18.54 10.88
N GLY A 55 3.28 -18.07 9.77
CA GLY A 55 3.27 -16.66 9.41
C GLY A 55 1.91 -16.24 8.87
N LEU A 56 1.42 -15.07 9.30
CA LEU A 56 0.26 -14.40 8.69
C LEU A 56 0.70 -13.01 8.25
N THR A 57 0.79 -12.80 6.94
CA THR A 57 1.19 -11.53 6.35
C THR A 57 -0.04 -10.75 5.88
N ILE A 58 -0.19 -9.50 6.35
CA ILE A 58 -1.20 -8.57 5.82
C ILE A 58 -0.67 -7.99 4.50
N ASP A 59 -1.37 -8.30 3.40
CA ASP A 59 -1.05 -7.81 2.07
C ASP A 59 -1.32 -6.30 1.96
N ALA A 60 -0.42 -5.60 1.28
CA ALA A 60 -0.58 -4.19 0.96
C ALA A 60 -1.48 -4.01 -0.27
N GLU A 61 -2.41 -3.06 -0.17
CA GLU A 61 -3.40 -2.76 -1.18
C GLU A 61 -3.13 -1.37 -1.80
N GLU A 62 -4.16 -0.59 -2.10
CA GLU A 62 -4.02 0.78 -2.58
C GLU A 62 -3.45 1.72 -1.51
N SER A 63 -2.74 2.78 -1.92
CA SER A 63 -1.98 3.64 -1.01
C SER A 63 -2.84 4.40 0.01
N GLU A 64 -4.13 4.58 -0.29
CA GLU A 64 -5.09 5.26 0.58
C GLU A 64 -5.51 4.40 1.79
N ARG A 65 -5.26 3.09 1.70
CA ARG A 65 -5.53 2.13 2.79
C ARG A 65 -4.32 1.92 3.70
N LEU A 66 -3.14 2.44 3.35
CA LEU A 66 -1.90 2.22 4.12
C LEU A 66 -2.06 2.67 5.57
N ASP A 67 -2.59 3.86 5.83
CA ASP A 67 -2.69 4.40 7.19
C ASP A 67 -3.62 3.53 8.06
N LEU A 68 -4.70 3.02 7.47
CA LEU A 68 -5.63 2.12 8.14
C LEU A 68 -5.04 0.73 8.36
N ALA A 69 -4.28 0.20 7.40
CA ALA A 69 -3.52 -1.05 7.56
C ALA A 69 -2.50 -0.93 8.70
N MET A 70 -1.79 0.21 8.77
CA MET A 70 -0.85 0.50 9.86
C MET A 70 -1.56 0.55 11.22
N ALA A 71 -2.70 1.23 11.32
CA ALA A 71 -3.46 1.30 12.57
C ALA A 71 -3.98 -0.09 13.04
N ILE A 72 -4.41 -0.94 12.11
CA ILE A 72 -4.80 -2.32 12.42
C ILE A 72 -3.58 -3.14 12.87
N PHE A 73 -2.45 -3.01 12.16
CA PHE A 73 -1.22 -3.72 12.48
C PHE A 73 -0.64 -3.34 13.84
N GLU A 74 -0.62 -2.05 14.17
CA GLU A 74 -0.22 -1.51 15.47
C GLU A 74 -1.06 -2.09 16.61
N ARG A 75 -2.38 -2.12 16.42
CA ARG A 75 -3.29 -2.70 17.40
C ARG A 75 -3.05 -4.19 17.58
N LEU A 76 -2.83 -4.95 16.50
CA LEU A 76 -2.47 -6.37 16.55
C LEU A 76 -1.13 -6.61 17.27
N ALA A 77 -0.12 -5.82 16.96
CA ALA A 77 1.20 -5.90 17.60
C ALA A 77 1.14 -5.66 19.12
N SER A 78 0.16 -4.87 19.57
CA SER A 78 -0.07 -4.56 20.98
C SER A 78 -0.94 -5.58 21.73
N GLU A 79 -1.54 -6.57 21.04
CA GLU A 79 -2.38 -7.59 21.66
C GLU A 79 -1.54 -8.52 22.54
N ARG A 80 -1.88 -8.59 23.84
CA ARG A 80 -1.20 -9.49 24.80
C ARG A 80 -1.27 -10.95 24.37
N GLU A 81 -2.40 -11.35 23.77
CA GLU A 81 -2.63 -12.70 23.28
C GLU A 81 -1.75 -13.08 22.08
N LEU A 82 -1.16 -12.11 21.38
CA LEU A 82 -0.27 -12.32 20.23
C LEU A 82 1.22 -12.24 20.59
N ARG A 83 1.58 -11.98 21.85
CA ARG A 83 2.98 -12.01 22.31
C ARG A 83 3.64 -13.36 22.09
N ASN A 84 4.97 -13.39 21.99
CA ASN A 84 5.78 -14.59 21.73
C ASN A 84 5.43 -15.30 20.41
N TRP A 85 4.88 -14.58 19.43
CA TRP A 85 4.64 -15.09 18.09
C TRP A 85 5.29 -14.16 17.07
N ASN A 86 6.32 -14.67 16.41
CA ASN A 86 7.13 -13.93 15.45
C ASN A 86 6.60 -14.06 14.01
N GLY A 87 5.30 -14.32 13.86
CA GLY A 87 4.64 -14.59 12.57
C GLY A 87 3.77 -13.45 12.06
N LEU A 88 3.63 -12.35 12.81
CA LEU A 88 2.87 -11.19 12.35
C LEU A 88 3.64 -10.50 11.23
N GLY A 89 3.06 -10.49 10.02
CA GLY A 89 3.72 -9.99 8.83
C GLY A 89 3.05 -8.79 8.19
N PHE A 90 3.84 -7.93 7.57
CA PHE A 90 3.42 -6.72 6.86
C PHE A 90 4.04 -6.67 5.46
N VAL A 91 3.23 -6.49 4.43
CA VAL A 91 3.75 -6.20 3.08
C VAL A 91 4.02 -4.71 2.94
N LEU A 92 5.22 -4.35 2.48
CA LEU A 92 5.61 -2.98 2.21
C LEU A 92 5.90 -2.76 0.72
N GLN A 93 5.28 -1.74 0.14
CA GLN A 93 5.42 -1.41 -1.28
C GLN A 93 6.45 -0.28 -1.49
N ALA A 94 7.60 -0.60 -2.06
CA ALA A 94 8.72 0.32 -2.28
C ALA A 94 8.44 1.42 -3.33
N TYR A 95 7.40 1.29 -4.15
CA TYR A 95 6.98 2.34 -5.08
C TYR A 95 6.33 3.54 -4.38
N LEU A 96 5.99 3.43 -3.08
CA LEU A 96 5.40 4.49 -2.28
C LEU A 96 6.50 5.41 -1.79
N LYS A 97 6.30 6.72 -1.92
CA LYS A 97 7.23 7.73 -1.38
C LYS A 97 7.44 7.62 0.14
N ARG A 98 6.47 7.02 0.85
CA ARG A 98 6.47 6.82 2.30
C ARG A 98 7.20 5.55 2.76
N ALA A 99 7.58 4.64 1.85
CA ALA A 99 8.05 3.30 2.22
C ALA A 99 9.22 3.28 3.23
N PRO A 100 10.28 4.11 3.09
CA PRO A 100 11.36 4.14 4.09
C PRO A 100 10.87 4.52 5.49
N LYS A 101 9.92 5.46 5.59
CA LYS A 101 9.33 5.87 6.86
C LYS A 101 8.42 4.83 7.48
N VAL A 102 7.80 3.98 6.67
CA VAL A 102 7.06 2.82 7.18
C VAL A 102 8.01 1.78 7.76
N ILE A 103 9.21 1.59 7.21
CA ILE A 103 10.23 0.71 7.81
C ILE A 103 10.69 1.26 9.17
N ASP A 104 11.02 2.56 9.22
CA ASP A 104 11.40 3.24 10.46
C ASP A 104 10.31 3.02 11.55
N TRP A 105 9.04 3.17 11.16
CA TRP A 105 7.88 2.93 12.03
C TRP A 105 7.73 1.47 12.44
N LEU A 106 7.85 0.50 11.52
CA LEU A 106 7.79 -0.94 11.84
C LEU A 106 8.86 -1.33 12.85
N ASN A 107 10.09 -0.82 12.68
CA ASN A 107 11.18 -1.05 13.61
C ASN A 107 10.89 -0.44 14.99
N ALA A 108 10.40 0.80 15.03
CA ALA A 108 10.03 1.45 16.29
C ALA A 108 8.91 0.69 17.02
N LEU A 109 7.87 0.26 16.28
CA LEU A 109 6.77 -0.53 16.81
C LEU A 109 7.26 -1.87 17.35
N ALA A 110 8.16 -2.55 16.64
CA ALA A 110 8.72 -3.84 17.07
C ALA A 110 9.47 -3.71 18.41
N ILE A 111 10.25 -2.62 18.57
CA ILE A 111 10.94 -2.30 19.82
C ILE A 111 9.92 -2.04 20.95
N GLU A 112 8.92 -1.21 20.68
CA GLU A 112 7.89 -0.83 21.65
C GLU A 112 7.08 -2.05 22.14
N THR A 113 6.68 -2.93 21.22
CA THR A 113 5.89 -4.12 21.53
C THR A 113 6.74 -5.35 21.86
N GLN A 114 8.07 -5.21 21.92
CA GLN A 114 9.02 -6.31 22.14
C GLN A 114 8.75 -7.51 21.23
N SER A 115 8.49 -7.22 19.95
CA SER A 115 8.05 -8.20 18.94
C SER A 115 9.06 -8.31 17.81
N TYR A 116 8.95 -9.38 17.03
CA TYR A 116 9.72 -9.58 15.82
C TYR A 116 8.77 -9.72 14.63
N PHE A 117 8.83 -8.79 13.67
CA PHE A 117 7.87 -8.73 12.56
C PHE A 117 8.45 -9.28 11.26
N MET A 118 7.62 -9.98 10.49
CA MET A 118 7.96 -10.38 9.12
C MET A 118 7.64 -9.25 8.15
N VAL A 119 8.63 -8.70 7.45
CA VAL A 119 8.42 -7.59 6.50
C VAL A 119 8.66 -8.08 5.08
N ARG A 120 7.57 -8.19 4.31
CA ARG A 120 7.63 -8.53 2.90
C ARG A 120 7.81 -7.27 2.07
N LEU A 121 9.01 -7.04 1.57
CA LEU A 121 9.29 -5.94 0.66
C LEU A 121 8.92 -6.34 -0.78
N VAL A 122 8.07 -5.53 -1.40
CA VAL A 122 7.67 -5.64 -2.81
C VAL A 122 7.86 -4.29 -3.50
N LYS A 123 7.82 -4.25 -4.84
CA LYS A 123 7.79 -2.95 -5.54
C LYS A 123 6.42 -2.29 -5.40
N GLY A 124 5.37 -2.95 -5.87
CA GLY A 124 3.99 -2.47 -5.82
C GLY A 124 3.18 -3.00 -7.00
N ALA A 125 1.86 -3.05 -6.84
CA ALA A 125 0.95 -3.76 -7.76
C ALA A 125 -0.18 -2.87 -8.34
N TYR A 126 -0.30 -1.63 -7.87
CA TYR A 126 -1.43 -0.74 -8.15
C TYR A 126 -1.02 0.55 -8.87
N TRP A 127 0.17 0.61 -9.48
CA TRP A 127 0.78 1.86 -9.92
C TRP A 127 -0.13 2.69 -10.84
N ASP A 128 -0.69 2.09 -11.88
CA ASP A 128 -1.59 2.79 -12.83
C ASP A 128 -2.86 3.28 -12.13
N THR A 129 -3.39 2.51 -11.19
CA THR A 129 -4.54 2.90 -10.37
C THR A 129 -4.20 4.11 -9.50
N GLU A 130 -3.01 4.14 -8.91
CA GLU A 130 -2.55 5.27 -8.09
C GLU A 130 -2.36 6.56 -8.91
N ILE A 131 -1.84 6.45 -10.12
CA ILE A 131 -1.72 7.59 -11.05
C ILE A 131 -3.12 8.10 -11.41
N LYS A 132 -3.99 7.22 -11.90
CA LYS A 132 -5.36 7.57 -12.31
C LYS A 132 -6.13 8.21 -11.16
N ARG A 133 -6.15 7.57 -9.99
CA ARG A 133 -6.90 8.03 -8.83
C ARG A 133 -6.44 9.40 -8.35
N ALA A 134 -5.13 9.65 -8.31
CA ALA A 134 -4.61 10.96 -7.91
C ALA A 134 -5.02 12.07 -8.89
N GLN A 135 -5.07 11.78 -10.19
CA GLN A 135 -5.57 12.70 -11.22
C GLN A 135 -7.06 12.96 -11.09
N GLU A 136 -7.89 11.90 -11.00
CA GLU A 136 -9.34 12.00 -10.87
C GLU A 136 -9.76 12.76 -9.60
N LYS A 137 -9.05 12.55 -8.50
CA LYS A 137 -9.30 13.24 -7.23
C LYS A 137 -8.66 14.63 -7.16
N GLY A 138 -7.93 15.09 -8.18
CA GLY A 138 -7.25 16.39 -8.16
C GLY A 138 -6.28 16.56 -6.99
N LEU A 139 -5.58 15.49 -6.58
CA LEU A 139 -4.68 15.51 -5.43
C LEU A 139 -3.45 16.40 -5.68
N LYS A 140 -2.79 16.84 -4.60
CA LYS A 140 -1.59 17.67 -4.72
C LYS A 140 -0.47 16.99 -5.51
N ASP A 141 -0.28 15.69 -5.32
CA ASP A 141 0.77 14.88 -5.97
C ASP A 141 0.42 13.39 -5.92
N TYR A 142 1.22 12.57 -6.62
CA TYR A 142 1.14 11.11 -6.60
C TYR A 142 1.72 10.53 -5.30
N PRO A 143 1.08 9.50 -4.70
CA PRO A 143 1.64 8.77 -3.56
C PRO A 143 2.79 7.84 -3.96
N VAL A 144 2.89 7.54 -5.25
CA VAL A 144 3.91 6.67 -5.87
C VAL A 144 4.96 7.46 -6.66
N PHE A 145 6.11 6.85 -6.90
CA PHE A 145 7.09 7.37 -7.87
C PHE A 145 6.57 7.25 -9.31
N THR A 146 6.84 8.23 -10.16
CA THR A 146 6.37 8.25 -11.56
C THR A 146 7.38 7.70 -12.58
N ARG A 147 8.61 7.40 -12.12
CA ARG A 147 9.63 6.67 -12.88
C ARG A 147 9.90 5.33 -12.21
N LYS A 148 10.08 4.28 -13.01
CA LYS A 148 10.35 2.93 -12.52
C LYS A 148 11.69 2.88 -11.78
N GLU A 149 12.70 3.59 -12.27
CA GLU A 149 14.03 3.62 -11.69
C GLU A 149 14.04 4.27 -10.29
N ASN A 150 13.16 5.22 -10.01
CA ASN A 150 13.00 5.77 -8.66
C ASN A 150 12.41 4.73 -7.70
N THR A 151 11.49 3.87 -8.18
CA THR A 151 10.99 2.73 -7.40
C THR A 151 12.12 1.74 -7.12
N ASP A 152 12.98 1.45 -8.10
CA ASP A 152 14.13 0.57 -7.89
C ASP A 152 15.11 1.15 -6.86
N ILE A 153 15.41 2.46 -6.92
CA ILE A 153 16.26 3.14 -5.92
C ILE A 153 15.63 3.06 -4.53
N CYS A 154 14.33 3.35 -4.41
CA CYS A 154 13.63 3.26 -3.13
C CYS A 154 13.60 1.82 -2.60
N TYR A 155 13.42 0.83 -3.48
CA TYR A 155 13.51 -0.58 -3.13
C TYR A 155 14.90 -0.91 -2.58
N ASN A 156 15.98 -0.52 -3.27
CA ASN A 156 17.36 -0.74 -2.81
C ASN A 156 17.62 -0.06 -1.45
N HIS A 157 17.10 1.15 -1.25
CA HIS A 157 17.22 1.83 0.04
C HIS A 157 16.45 1.10 1.15
N CYS A 158 15.26 0.59 0.85
CA CYS A 158 14.48 -0.23 1.79
C CYS A 158 15.19 -1.56 2.13
N VAL A 159 15.86 -2.19 1.16
CA VAL A 159 16.72 -3.38 1.40
C VAL A 159 17.82 -3.02 2.41
N TYR A 160 18.51 -1.90 2.21
CA TYR A 160 19.54 -1.44 3.13
C TYR A 160 18.98 -1.20 4.55
N LEU A 161 17.84 -0.50 4.69
CA LEU A 161 17.21 -0.28 5.99
C LEU A 161 16.83 -1.60 6.69
N LEU A 162 16.27 -2.56 5.95
CA LEU A 162 15.93 -3.88 6.49
C LEU A 162 17.17 -4.67 6.92
N SER A 163 18.33 -4.45 6.29
CA SER A 163 19.61 -5.06 6.74
C SER A 163 20.11 -4.46 8.05
N ILE A 164 19.79 -3.20 8.35
CA ILE A 164 20.15 -2.56 9.62
C ILE A 164 19.22 -3.01 10.75
N TYR A 165 17.93 -3.18 10.46
CA TYR A 165 16.90 -3.48 11.48
C TYR A 165 16.65 -4.98 11.68
N GLN A 166 17.63 -5.83 11.37
CA GLN A 166 17.51 -7.30 11.44
C GLN A 166 17.23 -7.84 12.84
N SER A 167 17.55 -7.10 13.90
CA SER A 167 17.23 -7.50 15.28
C SER A 167 15.73 -7.51 15.57
N ASN A 168 14.95 -6.73 14.82
CA ASN A 168 13.52 -6.49 15.07
C ASN A 168 12.64 -6.91 13.89
N LEU A 169 13.20 -6.94 12.67
CA LEU A 169 12.47 -7.19 11.43
C LEU A 169 13.10 -8.35 10.64
N TYR A 170 12.30 -9.37 10.34
CA TYR A 170 12.67 -10.43 9.40
C TYR A 170 12.37 -9.99 7.96
N ALA A 171 13.40 -9.91 7.13
CA ALA A 171 13.24 -9.44 5.76
C ALA A 171 12.81 -10.56 4.81
N GLN A 172 11.72 -10.32 4.07
CA GLN A 172 11.24 -11.21 3.01
C GLN A 172 11.21 -10.43 1.68
N PHE A 173 12.05 -10.78 0.72
CA PHE A 173 12.18 -10.02 -0.53
C PHE A 173 11.42 -10.67 -1.68
N ALA A 174 10.26 -10.12 -2.05
CA ALA A 174 9.50 -10.62 -3.19
C ALA A 174 9.91 -9.92 -4.49
N THR A 175 10.65 -10.63 -5.34
CA THR A 175 11.17 -10.07 -6.59
C THR A 175 11.46 -11.17 -7.62
N HIS A 176 11.25 -10.85 -8.90
CA HIS A 176 11.69 -11.68 -10.04
C HIS A 176 12.80 -11.01 -10.85
N ASN A 177 13.49 -10.04 -10.23
CA ASN A 177 14.56 -9.28 -10.85
C ASN A 177 15.91 -9.78 -10.35
N ALA A 178 16.71 -10.37 -11.27
CA ALA A 178 18.00 -10.97 -10.94
C ALA A 178 18.99 -9.95 -10.34
N TYR A 179 19.01 -8.72 -10.87
CA TYR A 179 19.83 -7.64 -10.33
C TYR A 179 19.46 -7.31 -8.88
N SER A 180 18.16 -7.21 -8.58
CA SER A 180 17.68 -7.00 -7.21
C SER A 180 18.08 -8.16 -6.29
N MET A 181 17.99 -9.41 -6.75
CA MET A 181 18.40 -10.56 -5.96
C MET A 181 19.89 -10.53 -5.63
N ALA A 182 20.74 -10.24 -6.62
CA ALA A 182 22.19 -10.13 -6.43
C ALA A 182 22.54 -9.01 -5.43
N LEU A 183 21.93 -7.83 -5.58
CA LEU A 183 22.11 -6.70 -4.65
C LEU A 183 21.68 -7.05 -3.22
N ILE A 184 20.54 -7.74 -3.06
CA ILE A 184 20.07 -8.21 -1.75
C ILE A 184 21.11 -9.16 -1.13
N THR A 185 21.60 -10.14 -1.89
CA THR A 185 22.61 -11.09 -1.39
C THR A 185 23.85 -10.36 -0.90
N GLU A 186 24.36 -9.39 -1.66
CA GLU A 186 25.58 -8.67 -1.30
C GLU A 186 25.39 -7.76 -0.07
N ILE A 187 24.20 -7.16 0.10
CA ILE A 187 23.91 -6.31 1.27
C ILE A 187 23.75 -7.17 2.54
N PHE A 188 23.02 -8.28 2.45
CA PHE A 188 22.74 -9.12 3.62
C PHE A 188 23.90 -10.04 3.99
N LYS A 189 24.70 -10.48 3.02
CA LYS A 189 25.80 -11.43 3.22
C LYS A 189 25.32 -12.68 3.97
N GLU A 190 25.80 -12.86 5.20
CA GLU A 190 25.48 -14.00 6.07
C GLU A 190 24.26 -13.76 6.97
N GLN A 191 23.62 -12.59 6.89
CA GLN A 191 22.41 -12.30 7.66
C GLN A 191 21.21 -13.14 7.17
N ASN A 192 20.29 -13.43 8.08
CA ASN A 192 19.12 -14.24 7.77
C ASN A 192 18.06 -13.42 7.03
N PHE A 193 17.57 -13.93 5.91
CA PHE A 193 16.42 -13.40 5.18
C PHE A 193 15.85 -14.51 4.29
N GLU A 194 14.72 -14.24 3.65
CA GLU A 194 14.21 -15.10 2.59
C GLU A 194 13.90 -14.30 1.32
N TYR A 195 14.01 -14.98 0.19
CA TYR A 195 13.40 -14.54 -1.05
C TYR A 195 11.96 -15.02 -1.11
N GLN A 196 11.14 -14.33 -1.89
CA GLN A 196 9.80 -14.78 -2.23
C GLN A 196 9.55 -14.67 -3.72
N ARG A 197 8.80 -15.63 -4.27
CA ARG A 197 8.32 -15.61 -5.64
C ARG A 197 6.87 -15.99 -5.72
N LEU A 198 6.26 -15.78 -6.88
CA LEU A 198 4.91 -16.24 -7.16
C LEU A 198 4.98 -17.62 -7.79
N HIS A 199 4.04 -18.49 -7.47
CA HIS A 199 3.89 -19.77 -8.16
C HIS A 199 3.68 -19.54 -9.67
N GLY A 200 4.36 -20.33 -10.51
CA GLY A 200 4.36 -20.16 -11.97
C GLY A 200 5.24 -19.00 -12.49
N MET A 201 5.95 -18.28 -11.62
CA MET A 201 6.82 -17.16 -12.04
C MET A 201 8.16 -17.17 -11.33
N GLY A 202 9.22 -16.78 -12.05
CA GLY A 202 10.58 -16.63 -11.50
C GLY A 202 11.24 -17.94 -11.06
N GLU A 203 10.67 -19.11 -11.40
CA GLU A 203 11.20 -20.40 -10.96
C GLU A 203 12.63 -20.63 -11.44
N ALA A 204 12.90 -20.46 -12.74
CA ALA A 204 14.24 -20.60 -13.31
C ALA A 204 15.28 -19.74 -12.58
N LEU A 205 14.94 -18.47 -12.31
CA LEU A 205 15.84 -17.53 -11.62
C LEU A 205 16.15 -18.00 -10.19
N HIS A 206 15.13 -18.35 -9.41
CA HIS A 206 15.34 -18.75 -8.02
C HIS A 206 16.04 -20.12 -7.91
N THR A 207 15.73 -21.06 -8.81
CA THR A 207 16.42 -22.35 -8.91
C THR A 207 17.90 -22.13 -9.21
N GLN A 208 18.22 -21.29 -10.22
CA GLN A 208 19.60 -21.02 -10.59
C GLN A 208 20.39 -20.32 -9.47
N MET A 209 19.78 -19.38 -8.75
CA MET A 209 20.38 -18.75 -7.58
C MET A 209 20.74 -19.75 -6.46
N HIS A 210 19.88 -20.75 -6.26
CA HIS A 210 20.11 -21.83 -5.29
C HIS A 210 21.19 -22.81 -5.76
N GLU A 211 21.16 -23.24 -7.02
CA GLU A 211 22.14 -24.16 -7.62
C GLU A 211 23.55 -23.58 -7.63
N LEU A 212 23.68 -22.28 -7.95
CA LEU A 212 24.95 -21.56 -7.90
C LEU A 212 25.45 -21.34 -6.46
N LYS A 213 24.64 -21.68 -5.45
CA LYS A 213 24.90 -21.41 -4.02
C LYS A 213 25.25 -19.94 -3.77
N TYR A 214 24.72 -19.04 -4.59
CA TYR A 214 25.03 -17.62 -4.52
C TYR A 214 24.46 -17.00 -3.24
N SER A 215 23.35 -17.54 -2.74
CA SER A 215 22.77 -17.17 -1.46
C SER A 215 22.35 -18.41 -0.67
N LYS A 216 22.51 -18.36 0.65
CA LYS A 216 21.94 -19.35 1.58
C LYS A 216 20.46 -19.11 1.88
N ALA A 217 19.91 -17.98 1.43
CA ALA A 217 18.53 -17.60 1.69
C ALA A 217 17.55 -18.56 1.00
N LYS A 218 16.53 -18.96 1.74
CA LYS A 218 15.45 -19.80 1.21
C LYS A 218 14.51 -18.98 0.33
N THR A 219 13.79 -19.66 -0.55
CA THR A 219 12.71 -19.04 -1.33
C THR A 219 11.36 -19.56 -0.87
N ARG A 220 10.48 -18.66 -0.43
CA ARG A 220 9.07 -18.97 -0.20
C ARG A 220 8.25 -18.73 -1.48
N VAL A 221 7.38 -19.68 -1.82
CA VAL A 221 6.51 -19.58 -2.99
C VAL A 221 5.12 -19.12 -2.55
N TYR A 222 4.68 -17.97 -3.03
CA TYR A 222 3.33 -17.49 -2.89
C TYR A 222 2.43 -18.22 -3.90
N ALA A 223 1.59 -19.13 -3.43
CA ALA A 223 0.67 -19.90 -4.26
C ALA A 223 -0.74 -19.29 -4.20
N PRO A 224 -1.31 -18.83 -5.33
CA PRO A 224 -2.72 -18.43 -5.37
C PRO A 224 -3.60 -19.67 -5.17
N VAL A 225 -4.47 -19.65 -4.17
CA VAL A 225 -5.42 -20.72 -3.88
C VAL A 225 -6.82 -20.11 -3.82
N GLY A 226 -7.74 -20.63 -4.60
CA GLY A 226 -9.11 -20.14 -4.66
C GLY A 226 -9.91 -20.78 -5.79
N ASN A 227 -11.20 -20.48 -5.83
CA ASN A 227 -12.07 -20.92 -6.92
C ASN A 227 -11.78 -20.11 -8.19
N HIS A 228 -12.11 -20.67 -9.36
CA HIS A 228 -11.86 -20.04 -10.67
C HIS A 228 -12.42 -18.61 -10.78
N ASN A 229 -13.61 -18.35 -10.23
CA ASN A 229 -14.25 -17.02 -10.26
C ASN A 229 -13.46 -15.96 -9.47
N ASP A 230 -12.79 -16.35 -8.40
CA ASP A 230 -12.00 -15.45 -7.54
C ASP A 230 -10.60 -15.18 -8.13
N LEU A 231 -10.14 -16.05 -9.03
CA LEU A 231 -8.84 -15.97 -9.69
C LEU A 231 -8.81 -14.97 -10.86
N LEU A 232 -9.95 -14.68 -11.51
CA LEU A 232 -9.96 -13.83 -12.71
C LEU A 232 -9.51 -12.38 -12.45
N PRO A 233 -10.06 -11.62 -11.46
CA PRO A 233 -9.58 -10.27 -11.17
C PRO A 233 -8.11 -10.27 -10.71
N TYR A 234 -7.72 -11.32 -9.98
CA TYR A 234 -6.34 -11.52 -9.56
C TYR A 234 -5.40 -11.73 -10.76
N LEU A 235 -5.83 -12.52 -11.76
CA LEU A 235 -5.04 -12.85 -12.95
C LEU A 235 -4.81 -11.63 -13.85
N VAL A 236 -5.82 -10.78 -14.05
CA VAL A 236 -5.67 -9.55 -14.85
C VAL A 236 -4.57 -8.66 -14.29
N ARG A 237 -4.60 -8.38 -12.98
CA ARG A 237 -3.53 -7.60 -12.34
C ARG A 237 -2.18 -8.29 -12.46
N ARG A 238 -2.15 -9.62 -12.37
CA ARG A 238 -0.89 -10.38 -12.45
C ARG A 238 -0.27 -10.38 -13.84
N LEU A 239 -1.11 -10.36 -14.89
CA LEU A 239 -0.69 -10.14 -16.28
C LEU A 239 -0.11 -8.73 -16.46
N LEU A 240 -0.74 -7.69 -15.89
CA LEU A 240 -0.25 -6.31 -16.00
C LEU A 240 1.11 -6.12 -15.28
N GLU A 241 1.27 -6.66 -14.08
CA GLU A 241 2.52 -6.55 -13.29
C GLU A 241 3.75 -7.05 -14.06
N ASN A 242 3.59 -8.15 -14.82
CA ASN A 242 4.72 -8.84 -15.45
C ASN A 242 4.81 -8.61 -16.96
N GLY A 243 3.70 -8.29 -17.61
CA GLY A 243 3.61 -7.99 -19.03
C GLY A 243 3.98 -6.55 -19.41
N ALA A 244 4.12 -5.64 -18.44
CA ALA A 244 4.56 -4.27 -18.72
C ALA A 244 5.94 -4.26 -19.41
N ASN A 245 6.16 -3.40 -20.41
CA ASN A 245 7.44 -3.28 -21.12
C ASN A 245 8.63 -2.92 -20.21
N SER A 246 8.35 -2.31 -19.05
CA SER A 246 9.35 -1.98 -18.04
C SER A 246 9.65 -3.12 -17.06
N SER A 247 8.89 -4.22 -17.13
CA SER A 247 9.09 -5.43 -16.33
C SER A 247 10.42 -6.09 -16.67
N PHE A 248 11.12 -6.57 -15.64
CA PHE A 248 12.36 -7.32 -15.84
C PHE A 248 12.09 -8.64 -16.56
N VAL A 249 11.01 -9.35 -16.20
CA VAL A 249 10.67 -10.64 -16.80
C VAL A 249 10.43 -10.49 -18.30
N ASN A 250 9.68 -9.46 -18.70
CA ASN A 250 9.41 -9.19 -20.12
C ASN A 250 10.70 -8.86 -20.88
N ARG A 251 11.55 -7.97 -20.33
CA ARG A 251 12.84 -7.60 -20.96
C ARG A 251 13.87 -8.73 -20.99
N PHE A 252 13.84 -9.64 -20.02
CA PHE A 252 14.74 -10.79 -19.97
C PHE A 252 14.39 -11.83 -21.04
N LEU A 253 13.11 -11.96 -21.39
CA LEU A 253 12.64 -12.85 -22.45
C LEU A 253 12.84 -12.26 -23.86
N ASP A 254 13.20 -10.98 -23.97
CA ASP A 254 13.53 -10.35 -25.25
C ASP A 254 15.00 -10.62 -25.62
N GLU A 255 15.22 -11.52 -26.58
CA GLU A 255 16.57 -11.89 -27.08
C GLU A 255 17.37 -10.69 -27.63
N LYS A 256 16.70 -9.59 -28.00
CA LYS A 256 17.35 -8.38 -28.52
C LYS A 256 17.87 -7.46 -27.41
N GLU A 257 17.47 -7.68 -26.16
CA GLU A 257 17.85 -6.82 -25.05
C GLU A 257 19.20 -7.24 -24.46
N PRO A 258 20.25 -6.41 -24.57
CA PRO A 258 21.58 -6.79 -24.09
C PRO A 258 21.65 -6.81 -22.56
N ILE A 259 22.35 -7.80 -22.01
CA ILE A 259 22.47 -8.06 -20.57
C ILE A 259 22.91 -6.81 -19.78
N TYR A 260 23.86 -6.03 -20.30
CA TYR A 260 24.35 -4.83 -19.59
C TYR A 260 23.25 -3.79 -19.29
N LYS A 261 22.18 -3.72 -20.11
CA LYS A 261 21.04 -2.84 -19.84
C LYS A 261 20.13 -3.36 -18.72
N LEU A 262 20.12 -4.67 -18.50
CA LEU A 262 19.39 -5.34 -17.40
C LEU A 262 20.13 -5.17 -16.07
N THR A 263 21.47 -5.09 -16.10
CA THR A 263 22.32 -4.97 -14.92
C THR A 263 22.74 -3.54 -14.56
N GLN A 264 22.41 -2.56 -15.39
CA GLN A 264 22.73 -1.15 -15.12
C GLN A 264 22.05 -0.64 -13.83
N HIS A 265 22.85 0.00 -12.96
CA HIS A 265 22.38 0.56 -11.70
C HIS A 265 21.31 1.65 -11.95
N PRO A 266 20.18 1.64 -11.21
CA PRO A 266 19.07 2.54 -11.48
C PRO A 266 19.43 4.03 -11.27
N SER A 267 20.37 4.36 -10.39
CA SER A 267 20.83 5.76 -10.22
C SER A 267 21.49 6.34 -11.47
N GLU A 268 22.24 5.55 -12.24
CA GLU A 268 22.84 6.00 -13.50
C GLU A 268 21.80 6.29 -14.58
N LYS A 269 20.66 5.60 -14.53
CA LYS A 269 19.53 5.87 -15.42
C LYS A 269 18.83 7.15 -15.00
N VAL A 270 18.62 7.32 -13.68
CA VAL A 270 17.94 8.50 -13.13
C VAL A 270 18.75 9.78 -13.35
N SER A 271 20.08 9.74 -13.21
CA SER A 271 20.96 10.90 -13.39
C SER A 271 20.98 11.46 -14.82
N LYS A 272 20.59 10.65 -15.81
CA LYS A 272 20.48 11.08 -17.22
C LYS A 272 19.21 11.86 -17.50
N TYR A 273 18.19 11.77 -16.64
CA TYR A 273 16.97 12.55 -16.82
C TYR A 273 17.16 13.97 -16.28
N LYS A 274 16.63 14.96 -17.01
CA LYS A 274 16.59 16.36 -16.55
C LYS A 274 15.77 16.56 -15.25
N SER A 275 14.86 15.63 -14.96
CA SER A 275 13.98 15.67 -13.79
C SER A 275 13.76 14.26 -13.26
N PHE A 276 13.78 14.13 -11.93
CA PHE A 276 13.43 12.87 -11.25
C PHE A 276 11.96 12.48 -11.45
N ARG A 277 11.06 13.43 -11.73
CA ARG A 277 9.67 13.13 -12.10
C ARG A 277 9.59 12.74 -13.57
N ASN A 278 8.68 11.83 -13.91
CA ASN A 278 8.33 11.55 -15.30
C ASN A 278 7.50 12.70 -15.90
N ASN A 279 8.10 13.45 -16.82
CA ASN A 279 7.46 14.62 -17.45
C ASN A 279 6.32 14.27 -18.42
N SER A 280 6.19 12.99 -18.81
CA SER A 280 5.06 12.51 -19.61
C SER A 280 3.79 12.30 -18.77
N ILE A 281 3.93 12.30 -17.44
CA ILE A 281 2.81 12.14 -16.49
C ILE A 281 2.60 13.49 -15.82
N GLN A 282 1.61 14.24 -16.30
CA GLN A 282 1.28 15.58 -15.78
C GLN A 282 0.83 15.49 -14.32
N LEU A 283 1.02 16.55 -13.52
CA LEU A 283 0.44 16.61 -12.19
C LEU A 283 -1.09 16.68 -12.25
N PRO A 284 -1.83 16.25 -11.21
CA PRO A 284 -3.29 16.35 -11.20
C PRO A 284 -3.81 17.78 -11.43
N LYS A 285 -3.13 18.80 -10.85
CA LYS A 285 -3.43 20.23 -11.07
C LYS A 285 -3.19 20.68 -12.52
N GLU A 286 -2.30 20.01 -13.23
CA GLU A 286 -1.85 20.40 -14.58
C GLU A 286 -2.55 19.59 -15.68
N LEU A 287 -3.48 18.68 -15.34
CA LEU A 287 -4.06 17.70 -16.26
C LEU A 287 -4.62 18.30 -17.56
N PHE A 288 -5.15 19.53 -17.49
CA PHE A 288 -5.72 20.26 -18.64
C PHE A 288 -4.81 21.40 -19.13
N LEU A 289 -3.60 21.55 -18.60
CA LEU A 289 -2.71 22.66 -18.95
C LEU A 289 -2.27 22.61 -20.42
N LYS A 290 -2.24 21.41 -21.01
CA LYS A 290 -1.95 21.20 -22.44
C LYS A 290 -3.20 21.06 -23.30
N SER A 291 -4.41 21.27 -22.76
CA SER A 291 -5.63 21.35 -23.58
C SER A 291 -5.65 22.69 -24.33
N GLY A 292 -6.53 22.82 -25.33
CA GLY A 292 -6.60 24.03 -26.18
C GLY A 292 -6.75 25.34 -25.39
N ASP A 293 -7.49 25.31 -24.28
CA ASP A 293 -7.73 26.49 -23.44
C ASP A 293 -6.71 26.64 -22.27
N GLY A 294 -5.86 25.63 -22.03
CA GLY A 294 -4.75 25.70 -21.08
C GLY A 294 -5.14 25.92 -19.62
N TRP A 295 -6.15 25.20 -19.12
CA TRP A 295 -6.67 25.41 -17.75
C TRP A 295 -5.94 24.60 -16.69
N LEU A 296 -5.85 25.18 -15.48
CA LEU A 296 -5.49 24.43 -14.29
C LEU A 296 -6.71 23.66 -13.78
N ASN A 297 -6.51 22.41 -13.40
CA ASN A 297 -7.54 21.58 -12.79
C ASN A 297 -7.84 22.06 -11.36
N SER A 298 -9.07 21.84 -10.89
CA SER A 298 -9.45 22.06 -9.49
C SER A 298 -8.69 21.11 -8.56
N CYS A 299 -8.36 21.58 -7.36
CA CYS A 299 -7.79 20.73 -6.31
C CYS A 299 -8.90 20.00 -5.56
N GLY A 300 -8.75 18.69 -5.37
CA GLY A 300 -9.59 17.92 -4.47
C GLY A 300 -8.93 17.67 -3.12
N VAL A 301 -9.51 16.71 -2.38
CA VAL A 301 -9.08 16.35 -1.03
C VAL A 301 -8.95 14.84 -0.91
N ASP A 302 -7.87 14.38 -0.28
CA ASP A 302 -7.68 12.97 0.03
C ASP A 302 -8.51 12.58 1.24
N SER A 303 -9.76 12.23 0.97
CA SER A 303 -10.72 11.83 2.02
C SER A 303 -10.43 10.48 2.69
N GLN A 304 -9.27 9.88 2.42
CA GLN A 304 -8.75 8.70 3.10
C GLN A 304 -7.53 9.01 3.98
N ASN A 305 -6.99 10.22 3.87
CA ASN A 305 -5.89 10.70 4.71
C ASN A 305 -6.46 11.22 6.04
N PHE A 306 -6.06 10.60 7.15
CA PHE A 306 -6.56 10.97 8.48
C PHE A 306 -6.32 12.45 8.84
N ASN A 307 -5.21 13.04 8.40
CA ASN A 307 -4.91 14.45 8.67
C ASN A 307 -5.80 15.39 7.85
N GLU A 308 -6.06 15.04 6.59
CA GLU A 308 -6.98 15.84 5.75
C GLU A 308 -8.41 15.74 6.24
N ILE A 309 -8.86 14.56 6.69
CA ILE A 309 -10.20 14.38 7.29
C ILE A 309 -10.34 15.28 8.52
N LYS A 310 -9.38 15.25 9.46
CA LYS A 310 -9.40 16.11 10.66
C LYS A 310 -9.43 17.60 10.31
N LEU A 311 -8.69 18.00 9.28
CA LEU A 311 -8.70 19.39 8.80
C LEU A 311 -10.08 19.78 8.24
N ILE A 312 -10.70 18.91 7.44
CA ILE A 312 -12.06 19.12 6.91
C ILE A 312 -13.07 19.24 8.05
N GLU A 313 -13.03 18.34 9.04
CA GLU A 313 -13.95 18.36 10.18
C GLU A 313 -13.83 19.64 11.00
N SER A 314 -12.60 20.10 11.24
CA SER A 314 -12.33 21.38 11.91
C SER A 314 -12.91 22.56 11.13
N ASN A 315 -12.63 22.63 9.83
CA ASN A 315 -13.17 23.69 8.96
C ASN A 315 -14.71 23.65 8.89
N TYR A 316 -15.29 22.45 8.81
CA TYR A 316 -16.74 22.27 8.78
C TYR A 316 -17.39 22.77 10.07
N ASN A 317 -16.82 22.46 11.24
CA ASN A 317 -17.34 22.92 12.52
C ASN A 317 -17.28 24.46 12.61
N GLN A 318 -16.17 25.07 12.20
CA GLN A 318 -16.04 26.54 12.16
C GLN A 318 -17.04 27.20 11.20
N MET A 319 -17.29 26.59 10.03
CA MET A 319 -18.26 27.11 9.07
C MET A 319 -19.69 26.95 9.58
N ARG A 320 -20.01 25.82 10.22
CA ARG A 320 -21.35 25.54 10.75
C ARG A 320 -21.81 26.56 11.79
N GLU A 321 -20.89 27.15 12.53
CA GLU A 321 -21.18 28.15 13.56
C GLU A 321 -21.36 29.57 13.00
N LYS A 322 -21.00 29.81 11.73
CA LYS A 322 -21.16 31.13 11.10
C LYS A 322 -22.61 31.36 10.68
N GLN A 323 -23.12 32.56 10.94
CA GLN A 323 -24.33 33.06 10.29
C GLN A 323 -23.98 33.51 8.87
N TYR A 324 -24.75 33.02 7.91
CA TYR A 324 -24.62 33.38 6.51
C TYR A 324 -25.83 34.19 6.09
N GLU A 325 -25.60 35.42 5.62
CA GLU A 325 -26.64 36.24 5.00
C GLU A 325 -26.58 36.09 3.48
N ALA A 326 -27.74 35.91 2.86
CA ALA A 326 -27.90 35.93 1.41
C ALA A 326 -28.76 37.14 1.02
N HIS A 327 -28.28 37.93 0.05
CA HIS A 327 -28.95 39.14 -0.42
C HIS A 327 -29.14 39.07 -1.94
N SER A 328 -30.23 39.65 -2.45
CA SER A 328 -30.35 39.88 -3.90
C SER A 328 -29.40 41.00 -4.31
N LEU A 329 -28.51 40.73 -5.27
CA LEU A 329 -27.58 41.73 -5.82
C LEU A 329 -28.11 42.23 -7.16
N LEU A 330 -28.77 43.39 -7.16
CA LEU A 330 -29.24 44.05 -8.38
C LEU A 330 -28.27 45.17 -8.74
N ALA A 331 -27.63 45.07 -9.91
CA ALA A 331 -26.60 46.02 -10.37
C ALA A 331 -25.50 46.29 -9.33
N GLY A 332 -25.08 45.25 -8.60
CA GLY A 332 -24.05 45.35 -7.55
C GLY A 332 -24.52 45.98 -6.23
N LYS A 333 -25.79 46.37 -6.12
CA LYS A 333 -26.38 46.89 -4.87
C LYS A 333 -27.22 45.80 -4.19
N LYS A 334 -27.08 45.71 -2.87
CA LYS A 334 -27.94 44.87 -2.03
C LYS A 334 -29.38 45.38 -2.15
N SER A 335 -30.26 44.57 -2.70
CA SER A 335 -31.70 44.78 -2.63
C SER A 335 -32.22 44.02 -1.41
N VAL A 336 -32.81 44.75 -0.47
CA VAL A 336 -33.38 44.18 0.74
C VAL A 336 -34.74 43.58 0.39
N ILE A 337 -34.72 42.33 -0.04
CA ILE A 337 -35.88 41.46 0.10
C ILE A 337 -35.56 40.62 1.34
N ASN A 338 -36.30 40.83 2.44
CA ASN A 338 -36.14 40.05 3.67
C ASN A 338 -36.48 38.59 3.38
N LEU A 339 -35.48 37.82 2.95
CA LEU A 339 -35.52 36.36 2.95
C LEU A 339 -34.72 35.94 4.18
N GLU A 340 -35.41 35.47 5.22
CA GLU A 340 -34.77 34.73 6.30
C GLU A 340 -34.18 33.44 5.71
N CYS A 341 -32.91 33.52 5.30
CA CYS A 341 -32.18 32.35 4.84
C CYS A 341 -31.66 31.63 6.09
N ASN A 342 -32.50 30.83 6.73
CA ASN A 342 -32.02 29.75 7.58
C ASN A 342 -31.17 28.85 6.67
N ALA A 343 -29.84 29.01 6.70
CA ALA A 343 -28.93 28.23 5.90
C ALA A 343 -29.11 26.74 6.24
N ILE A 344 -29.98 26.07 5.48
CA ILE A 344 -30.11 24.63 5.44
C ILE A 344 -28.88 24.14 4.65
N LEU A 345 -27.70 24.17 5.29
CA LEU A 345 -26.67 23.18 5.01
C LEU A 345 -27.13 21.87 5.65
N THR A 346 -28.20 21.26 5.12
CA THR A 346 -28.53 19.88 5.46
C THR A 346 -28.44 18.97 4.25
N ILE A 347 -27.22 18.52 3.99
CA ILE A 347 -27.01 17.12 3.58
C ILE A 347 -26.98 16.27 4.87
N ARG A 348 -28.06 16.28 5.68
CA ARG A 348 -28.28 15.28 6.77
C ARG A 348 -29.59 15.35 7.55
N LYS A 349 -30.47 16.36 7.42
CA LYS A 349 -31.75 16.34 8.17
C LYS A 349 -32.80 15.37 7.61
N LYS A 350 -32.73 14.94 6.34
CA LYS A 350 -33.67 13.94 5.79
C LYS A 350 -33.34 12.49 6.12
N LEU A 351 -32.12 12.16 6.59
CA LEU A 351 -31.77 10.78 6.98
C LEU A 351 -31.99 10.49 8.47
N ALA A 352 -31.99 11.50 9.34
CA ALA A 352 -32.27 11.31 10.77
C ALA A 352 -33.76 11.05 11.05
N HIS A 353 -34.67 11.65 10.27
CA HIS A 353 -36.12 11.44 10.45
C HIS A 353 -36.63 10.11 9.88
N GLY A 354 -35.92 9.48 8.94
CA GLY A 354 -36.30 8.16 8.40
C GLY A 354 -35.94 6.97 9.29
N LEU A 355 -35.03 7.15 10.25
CA LEU A 355 -34.58 6.07 11.16
C LEU A 355 -35.33 6.05 12.50
N GLN A 356 -36.05 7.11 12.87
CA GLN A 356 -36.91 7.12 14.06
C GLN A 356 -38.30 6.52 13.82
N GLN A 357 -38.73 6.37 12.56
CA GLN A 357 -40.05 5.80 12.23
C GLN A 357 -40.04 4.30 11.93
N GLN A 358 -38.88 3.63 11.88
CA GLN A 358 -38.81 2.17 11.67
C GLN A 358 -38.60 1.34 12.95
N ASN A 359 -38.56 1.97 14.13
CA ASN A 359 -38.52 1.28 15.43
C ASN A 359 -39.82 1.40 16.24
N MET A 360 -40.92 1.77 15.58
CA MET A 360 -42.27 1.65 16.14
C MET A 360 -43.22 1.08 15.10
N THR A 361 -43.10 -0.23 14.87
CA THR A 361 -44.19 -1.16 14.55
C THR A 361 -43.66 -2.58 14.72
#